data_AF-G2ZI55-F1
#
_entry.id   AF-G2ZI55-F1
#
_cell.length_a   1.000
_cell.length_b   1.000
_cell.length_c   1.000
_cell.angle_alpha   90.00
_cell.angle_beta   90.00
_cell.angle_gamma   90.00
#
_symmetry.space_group_name_H-M   'P 1'
#
loop_
_entity.id
_entity.type
_entity.pdbx_description
1 polymer ?
#
loop_
_entity_poly.entity_id
_entity_poly.type
_entity_poly.pdbx_seq_one_letter_code
_entity_poly.pdbx_strand_id
1 'polypeptide(L)'
;LACNEERAAQGRFGAVMCCCGPCAMYRRSAFVLLLDQYETQLYRGKPSDFGEDRHLTILMLSAGFRTEYVPSAIAATVVPDGLAAYLRQQLRWARSTFRDTMLGLHLLRGMNWYLTLDVVGQNAGPLLLALSVLAGLAQFALTGSVPWWTIGTIGSLTLIRCGVAAYRAKQLRFLGFSLHTLVNVFLLLPVKAYALCTLS
;
A
#
# COMPACT_ATOMS: atom_id res chain seq x y z
N LEU A 1 -11.96 -2.27 -6.42
CA LEU A 1 -12.27 -3.73 -6.30
C LEU A 1 -11.18 -4.48 -5.55
N ALA A 2 -9.93 -4.61 -6.05
CA ALA A 2 -8.88 -5.33 -5.29
C ALA A 2 -8.55 -4.70 -3.92
N CYS A 3 -8.51 -3.36 -3.83
CA CYS A 3 -8.30 -2.65 -2.57
C CYS A 3 -9.52 -2.70 -1.62
N ASN A 4 -10.69 -3.14 -2.10
CA ASN A 4 -11.91 -3.20 -1.28
C ASN A 4 -11.90 -4.44 -0.37
N GLU A 5 -11.34 -5.56 -0.83
CA GLU A 5 -11.26 -6.81 -0.05
C GLU A 5 -10.37 -6.65 1.18
N GLU A 6 -9.20 -6.02 1.00
CA GLU A 6 -8.27 -5.70 2.09
C GLU A 6 -8.95 -4.79 3.12
N ARG A 7 -9.60 -3.71 2.68
CA ARG A 7 -10.31 -2.79 3.57
C ARG A 7 -11.50 -3.44 4.26
N ALA A 8 -12.22 -4.32 3.57
CA ALA A 8 -13.30 -5.10 4.18
C ALA A 8 -12.77 -6.01 5.29
N ALA A 9 -11.59 -6.62 5.10
CA ALA A 9 -10.95 -7.43 6.13
C ALA A 9 -10.45 -6.57 7.30
N GLN A 10 -9.77 -5.45 7.03
CA GLN A 10 -9.34 -4.49 8.06
C GLN A 10 -10.51 -3.91 8.86
N GLY A 11 -11.63 -3.59 8.18
CA GLY A 11 -12.85 -3.06 8.80
C GLY A 11 -13.46 -3.98 9.84
N ARG A 12 -13.33 -5.32 9.70
CA ARG A 12 -13.78 -6.28 10.74
C ARG A 12 -13.08 -6.09 12.08
N PHE A 13 -11.90 -5.48 12.08
CA PHE A 13 -11.13 -5.15 13.27
C PHE A 13 -11.28 -3.66 13.66
N GLY A 14 -12.15 -2.91 12.98
CA GLY A 14 -12.40 -1.48 13.24
C GLY A 14 -11.21 -0.56 12.93
N ALA A 15 -10.29 -1.01 12.07
CA ALA A 15 -9.07 -0.27 11.74
C ALA A 15 -8.71 -0.41 10.26
N VAL A 16 -9.53 0.19 9.40
CA VAL A 16 -9.12 0.47 8.02
C VAL A 16 -7.89 1.37 8.06
N MET A 17 -6.77 0.90 7.52
CA MET A 17 -5.45 1.54 7.66
C MET A 17 -5.26 2.74 6.71
N CYS A 18 -6.18 2.94 5.78
CA CYS A 18 -6.22 4.13 4.91
C CYS A 18 -7.65 4.35 4.40
N CYS A 19 -8.34 5.33 4.98
CA CYS A 19 -9.62 5.83 4.49
C CYS A 19 -9.38 6.76 3.29
N CYS A 20 -9.59 6.24 2.08
CA CYS A 20 -9.22 6.97 0.86
C CYS A 20 -10.15 8.14 0.53
N GLY A 21 -9.54 9.24 0.10
CA GLY A 21 -10.17 10.54 -0.17
C GLY A 21 -11.35 10.52 -1.14
N PRO A 22 -11.40 9.66 -2.19
CA PRO A 22 -12.58 9.62 -3.06
C PRO A 22 -13.89 9.28 -2.35
N CYS A 23 -13.84 8.59 -1.20
CA CYS A 23 -15.03 8.23 -0.43
C CYS A 23 -14.66 7.98 1.04
N ALA A 24 -14.35 9.05 1.77
CA ALA A 24 -14.12 9.03 3.21
C ALA A 24 -15.03 10.04 3.90
N MET A 25 -15.60 9.65 5.04
CA MET A 25 -16.45 10.51 5.87
C MET A 25 -15.99 10.40 7.31
N TYR A 26 -15.79 11.54 7.97
CA TYR A 26 -15.38 11.61 9.36
C TYR A 26 -16.43 12.36 10.18
N ARG A 27 -16.66 11.90 11.41
CA ARG A 27 -17.50 12.63 12.35
C ARG A 27 -16.81 13.95 12.68
N ARG A 28 -17.48 15.07 12.41
CA ARG A 28 -16.93 16.42 12.68
C ARG A 28 -16.39 16.56 14.09
N SER A 29 -17.10 16.07 15.11
CA SER A 29 -16.67 16.16 16.50
C SER A 29 -15.37 15.41 16.78
N ALA A 30 -15.07 14.33 16.06
CA ALA A 30 -13.79 13.62 16.16
C ALA A 30 -12.69 14.34 15.37
N PHE A 31 -13.03 14.85 14.18
CA PHE A 31 -12.09 15.55 13.31
C PHE A 31 -11.57 16.85 13.93
N VAL A 32 -12.46 17.66 14.52
CA VAL A 32 -12.08 18.95 15.14
C VAL A 32 -11.08 18.76 16.29
N LEU A 33 -11.15 17.65 17.03
CA LEU A 33 -10.19 17.35 18.10
C LEU A 33 -8.77 17.08 17.59
N LEU A 34 -8.64 16.75 16.31
CA LEU A 34 -7.38 16.36 15.68
C LEU A 34 -6.92 17.38 14.63
N LEU A 35 -7.68 18.47 14.42
CA LEU A 35 -7.44 19.42 13.35
C LEU A 35 -6.07 20.08 13.47
N ASP A 36 -5.72 20.56 14.67
CA ASP A 36 -4.42 21.19 14.91
C ASP A 36 -3.26 20.23 14.62
N GLN A 37 -3.39 18.96 15.03
CA GLN A 37 -2.36 17.93 14.78
C GLN A 37 -2.28 17.57 13.30
N TYR A 38 -3.41 17.57 12.61
CA TYR A 38 -3.50 17.32 11.18
C TYR A 38 -2.84 18.43 10.37
N GLU A 39 -3.10 19.70 10.70
CA GLU A 39 -2.54 20.87 9.99
C GLU A 39 -1.05 21.10 10.29
N THR A 40 -0.59 20.72 11.48
CA THR A 40 0.80 20.96 11.92
C THR A 40 1.71 19.73 11.76
N GLN A 41 1.30 18.75 10.96
CA GLN A 41 2.08 17.54 10.75
C GLN A 41 3.47 17.85 10.19
N LEU A 42 4.50 17.42 10.92
CA LEU A 42 5.88 17.47 10.48
C LEU A 42 6.38 16.07 10.13
N TYR A 43 7.14 15.98 9.04
CA TYR A 43 7.99 14.84 8.75
C TYR A 43 9.42 15.31 8.54
N ARG A 44 10.36 14.73 9.30
CA ARG A 44 11.78 15.12 9.29
C ARG A 44 12.01 16.64 9.42
N GLY A 45 11.16 17.30 10.21
CA GLY A 45 11.22 18.75 10.47
C GLY A 45 10.59 19.64 9.39
N LYS A 46 9.92 19.08 8.38
CA LYS A 46 9.23 19.83 7.32
C LYS A 46 7.71 19.63 7.37
N PRO A 47 6.90 20.66 7.06
CA PRO A 47 5.46 20.49 6.86
C PRO A 47 5.16 19.43 5.80
N SER A 48 4.17 18.60 6.09
CA SER A 48 3.81 17.44 5.26
C SER A 48 2.55 17.70 4.44
N ASP A 49 2.71 18.23 3.22
CA ASP A 49 1.56 18.64 2.37
C ASP A 49 0.95 17.50 1.52
N PHE A 50 1.52 16.30 1.56
CA PHE A 50 1.10 15.17 0.71
C PHE A 50 0.47 14.05 1.56
N GLY A 51 -0.48 13.27 1.03
CA GLY A 51 -0.94 12.03 1.69
C GLY A 51 -1.92 12.22 2.85
N GLU A 52 -2.84 13.16 2.70
CA GLU A 52 -3.87 13.55 3.69
C GLU A 52 -4.67 12.36 4.27
N ASP A 53 -5.05 11.41 3.42
CA ASP A 53 -5.94 10.30 3.76
C ASP A 53 -5.39 9.38 4.87
N ARG A 54 -4.18 8.87 4.67
CA ARG A 54 -3.56 7.91 5.58
C ARG A 54 -3.09 8.60 6.85
N HIS A 55 -2.59 9.84 6.75
CA HIS A 55 -2.24 10.62 7.92
C HIS A 55 -3.44 10.83 8.85
N LEU A 56 -4.56 11.31 8.31
CA LEU A 56 -5.77 11.51 9.10
C LEU A 56 -6.28 10.19 9.70
N THR A 57 -6.21 9.10 8.93
CA THR A 57 -6.56 7.76 9.41
C THR A 57 -5.69 7.37 10.62
N ILE A 58 -4.38 7.60 10.56
CA ILE A 58 -3.45 7.33 11.67
C ILE A 58 -3.78 8.18 12.90
N LEU A 59 -4.10 9.47 12.73
CA LEU A 59 -4.50 10.33 13.85
C LEU A 59 -5.78 9.82 14.51
N MET A 60 -6.78 9.46 13.71
CA MET A 60 -8.05 8.91 14.19
C MET A 60 -7.82 7.63 15.01
N LEU A 61 -7.03 6.68 14.48
CA LEU A 61 -6.70 5.44 15.18
C LEU A 61 -5.85 5.70 16.43
N SER A 62 -4.90 6.64 16.37
CA SER A 62 -4.07 7.03 17.52
C SER A 62 -4.89 7.63 18.66
N ALA A 63 -5.95 8.36 18.33
CA ALA A 63 -6.89 8.94 19.29
C ALA A 63 -7.92 7.93 19.83
N GLY A 64 -7.85 6.66 19.40
CA GLY A 64 -8.75 5.59 19.84
C GLY A 64 -10.08 5.55 19.10
N PHE A 65 -10.25 6.32 18.02
CA PHE A 65 -11.40 6.19 17.14
C PHE A 65 -11.28 4.95 16.25
N ARG A 66 -12.42 4.45 15.78
CA ARG A 66 -12.50 3.32 14.85
C ARG A 66 -12.70 3.82 13.42
N THR A 67 -12.12 3.10 12.47
CA THR A 67 -12.34 3.32 11.04
C THR A 67 -12.95 2.07 10.40
N GLU A 68 -14.05 2.27 9.67
CA GLU A 68 -14.91 1.20 9.17
C GLU A 68 -14.98 1.24 7.64
N TYR A 69 -15.14 0.06 7.02
CA TYR A 69 -15.39 -0.06 5.59
C TYR A 69 -16.89 -0.22 5.34
N VAL A 70 -17.47 0.64 4.51
CA VAL A 70 -18.90 0.59 4.15
C VAL A 70 -19.03 0.13 2.69
N PRO A 71 -19.45 -1.12 2.41
CA PRO A 71 -19.49 -1.67 1.05
C PRO A 71 -20.44 -0.92 0.10
N SER A 72 -21.50 -0.32 0.64
CA SER A 72 -22.48 0.46 -0.13
C SER A 72 -22.02 1.89 -0.43
N ALA A 73 -20.97 2.38 0.22
CA ALA A 73 -20.39 3.69 -0.06
C ALA A 73 -19.46 3.59 -1.28
N ILE A 74 -20.02 3.92 -2.46
CA ILE A 74 -19.34 3.79 -3.75
C ILE A 74 -19.13 5.18 -4.34
N ALA A 75 -17.90 5.48 -4.74
CA ALA A 75 -17.55 6.69 -5.48
C ALA A 75 -16.78 6.33 -6.75
N ALA A 76 -17.11 7.01 -7.85
CA ALA A 76 -16.31 7.01 -9.06
C ALA A 76 -15.20 8.07 -8.90
N THR A 77 -13.99 7.74 -9.35
CA THR A 77 -12.86 8.68 -9.34
C THR A 77 -12.12 8.62 -10.65
N VAL A 78 -11.46 9.72 -10.98
CA VAL A 78 -10.63 9.83 -12.18
C VAL A 78 -9.38 8.98 -11.98
N VAL A 79 -9.06 8.16 -12.97
CA VAL A 79 -7.84 7.36 -13.00
C VAL A 79 -6.92 7.95 -14.09
N PRO A 80 -5.59 7.96 -13.89
CA PRO A 80 -4.67 8.41 -14.92
C PRO A 80 -4.86 7.64 -16.23
N ASP A 81 -4.93 8.38 -17.34
CA ASP A 81 -5.08 7.89 -18.71
C ASP A 81 -3.73 7.69 -19.43
N GLY A 82 -2.65 8.28 -18.90
CA GLY A 82 -1.29 8.14 -19.44
C GLY A 82 -0.27 7.59 -18.44
N LEU A 83 0.76 6.92 -18.97
CA LEU A 83 1.83 6.31 -18.15
C LEU A 83 2.54 7.35 -17.26
N ALA A 84 2.85 8.53 -17.78
CA ALA A 84 3.53 9.57 -17.00
C ALA A 84 2.67 10.06 -15.82
N ALA A 85 1.35 10.25 -16.04
CA ALA A 85 0.42 10.62 -14.99
C ALA A 85 0.28 9.49 -13.95
N TYR A 86 0.22 8.24 -14.40
CA TYR A 86 0.22 7.06 -13.55
C TYR A 86 1.46 6.98 -12.66
N LEU A 87 2.67 7.11 -13.22
CA LEU A 87 3.91 7.04 -12.45
C LEU A 87 4.04 8.19 -11.43
N ARG A 88 3.61 9.41 -11.78
CA ARG A 88 3.54 10.53 -10.82
C ARG A 88 2.59 10.22 -9.66
N GLN A 89 1.43 9.62 -9.95
CA GLN A 89 0.49 9.20 -8.92
C GLN A 89 1.10 8.11 -8.03
N GLN A 90 1.73 7.08 -8.60
CA GLN A 90 2.39 6.01 -7.85
C GLN A 90 3.54 6.53 -6.98
N LEU A 91 4.30 7.51 -7.46
CA LEU A 91 5.35 8.17 -6.69
C LEU A 91 4.78 8.89 -5.47
N ARG A 92 3.71 9.67 -5.64
CA ARG A 92 3.02 10.33 -4.52
C ARG A 92 2.51 9.31 -3.49
N TRP A 93 1.88 8.23 -3.96
CA TRP A 93 1.37 7.17 -3.10
C TRP A 93 2.48 6.42 -2.36
N ALA A 94 3.60 6.12 -3.02
CA ALA A 94 4.75 5.49 -2.41
C ALA A 94 5.35 6.36 -1.30
N ARG A 95 5.55 7.66 -1.55
CA ARG A 95 6.07 8.61 -0.55
C ARG A 95 5.17 8.69 0.69
N SER A 96 3.86 8.88 0.49
CA SER A 96 2.90 8.89 1.61
C SER A 96 2.90 7.56 2.35
N THR A 97 2.90 6.42 1.64
CA THR A 97 2.93 5.10 2.29
C THR A 97 4.16 4.92 3.17
N PHE A 98 5.36 5.27 2.70
CA PHE A 98 6.59 5.12 3.50
C PHE A 98 6.57 6.03 4.73
N ARG A 99 6.26 7.32 4.52
CA ARG A 99 6.17 8.30 5.60
C ARG A 99 5.15 7.88 6.67
N ASP A 100 3.94 7.58 6.23
CA ASP A 100 2.82 7.31 7.12
C ASP A 100 2.97 5.94 7.80
N THR A 101 3.60 4.97 7.13
CA THR A 101 3.97 3.70 7.79
C THR A 101 4.95 3.95 8.93
N MET A 102 5.99 4.78 8.72
CA MET A 102 6.94 5.14 9.78
C MET A 102 6.27 5.87 10.94
N LEU A 103 5.41 6.84 10.64
CA LEU A 103 4.68 7.61 11.65
C LEU A 103 3.65 6.76 12.40
N GLY A 104 3.09 5.72 11.77
CA GLY A 104 2.07 4.85 12.36
C GLY A 104 2.62 3.60 13.05
N LEU A 105 3.94 3.39 13.13
CA LEU A 105 4.53 2.18 13.70
C LEU A 105 4.10 1.92 15.15
N HIS A 106 3.91 2.97 15.95
CA HIS A 106 3.47 2.84 17.34
C HIS A 106 2.09 2.20 17.47
N LEU A 107 1.22 2.36 16.47
CA LEU A 107 -0.12 1.78 16.48
C LEU A 107 -0.08 0.26 16.44
N LEU A 108 0.95 -0.35 15.83
CA LEU A 108 1.04 -1.80 15.67
C LEU A 108 1.07 -2.55 17.01
N ARG A 109 1.50 -1.88 18.09
CA ARG A 109 1.55 -2.46 19.45
C ARG A 109 0.16 -2.69 20.06
N GLY A 110 -0.82 -1.89 19.66
CA GLY A 110 -2.20 -1.98 20.17
C GLY A 110 -3.17 -2.65 19.20
N MET A 111 -2.72 -2.97 17.97
CA MET A 111 -3.56 -3.57 16.94
C MET A 111 -3.72 -5.09 17.11
N ASN A 112 -4.79 -5.62 16.51
CA ASN A 112 -4.96 -7.07 16.36
C ASN A 112 -3.84 -7.67 15.51
N TRP A 113 -3.40 -8.89 15.85
CA TRP A 113 -2.31 -9.59 15.14
C TRP A 113 -2.53 -9.68 13.62
N TYR A 114 -3.78 -9.84 13.16
CA TYR A 114 -4.11 -9.87 11.74
C TYR A 114 -3.72 -8.57 11.04
N LEU A 115 -4.08 -7.43 11.64
CA LEU A 115 -3.74 -6.11 11.10
C LEU A 115 -2.24 -5.87 11.10
N THR A 116 -1.55 -6.31 12.15
CA THR A 116 -0.09 -6.22 12.22
C THR A 116 0.56 -7.03 11.09
N LEU A 117 0.11 -8.26 10.86
CA LEU A 117 0.60 -9.07 9.74
C LEU A 117 0.26 -8.48 8.38
N ASP A 118 -0.92 -7.88 8.23
CA ASP A 118 -1.32 -7.22 7.00
C ASP A 118 -0.39 -6.03 6.69
N VAL A 119 -0.16 -5.14 7.66
CA VAL A 119 0.75 -3.99 7.50
C VAL A 119 2.19 -4.47 7.24
N VAL A 120 2.67 -5.46 7.98
CA VAL A 120 4.02 -6.02 7.79
C VAL A 120 4.13 -6.66 6.40
N GLY A 121 3.14 -7.46 5.97
CA GLY A 121 3.13 -8.12 4.68
C GLY A 121 3.11 -7.13 3.51
N GLN A 122 2.33 -6.05 3.63
CA GLN A 122 2.25 -5.00 2.61
C GLN A 122 3.57 -4.23 2.44
N ASN A 123 4.34 -4.05 3.51
CA ASN A 123 5.63 -3.37 3.48
C ASN A 123 6.80 -4.31 3.13
N ALA A 124 6.80 -5.54 3.66
CA ALA A 124 7.85 -6.53 3.42
C ALA A 124 7.79 -7.11 2.00
N GLY A 125 6.58 -7.32 1.45
CA GLY A 125 6.41 -7.93 0.12
C GLY A 125 7.19 -7.21 -1.00
N PRO A 126 7.04 -5.89 -1.18
CA PRO A 126 7.81 -5.11 -2.16
C PRO A 126 9.33 -5.17 -1.92
N LEU A 127 9.78 -5.20 -0.67
CA LEU A 127 11.21 -5.30 -0.33
C LEU A 127 11.79 -6.67 -0.69
N LEU A 128 11.07 -7.75 -0.37
CA LEU A 128 11.46 -9.11 -0.72
C LEU A 128 11.49 -9.31 -2.23
N LEU A 129 10.52 -8.74 -2.96
CA LEU A 129 10.51 -8.74 -4.42
C LEU A 129 11.72 -7.98 -4.98
N ALA A 130 12.02 -6.79 -4.46
CA ALA A 130 13.20 -6.01 -4.87
C ALA A 130 14.50 -6.78 -4.64
N LEU A 131 14.66 -7.37 -3.45
CA LEU A 131 15.83 -8.19 -3.11
C LEU A 131 15.97 -9.39 -4.04
N SER A 132 14.86 -10.09 -4.33
CA SER A 132 14.85 -11.24 -5.24
C SER A 132 15.29 -10.84 -6.65
N VAL A 133 14.80 -9.71 -7.16
CA VAL A 133 15.19 -9.18 -8.48
C VAL A 133 16.67 -8.80 -8.50
N LEU A 134 17.15 -8.09 -7.48
CA LEU A 134 18.56 -7.70 -7.38
C LEU A 134 19.49 -8.93 -7.29
N ALA A 135 19.12 -9.94 -6.50
CA ALA A 135 19.86 -11.19 -6.41
C ALA A 135 19.89 -11.94 -7.75
N GLY A 136 18.77 -11.98 -8.48
CA GLY A 136 18.72 -12.58 -9.81
C GLY A 136 19.60 -11.84 -10.82
N LEU A 137 19.60 -10.51 -10.81
CA LEU A 137 20.48 -9.68 -11.66
C LEU A 137 21.96 -9.88 -11.30
N ALA A 138 22.29 -9.94 -10.01
CA ALA A 138 23.65 -10.23 -9.56
C ALA A 138 24.13 -11.62 -9.99
N GLN A 139 23.28 -12.65 -9.86
CA GLN A 139 23.58 -13.98 -10.38
C GLN A 139 23.87 -13.94 -11.88
N PHE A 140 23.01 -13.28 -12.66
CA PHE A 140 23.19 -13.17 -14.10
C PHE A 140 24.50 -12.47 -14.46
N ALA A 141 24.81 -11.35 -13.78
CA ALA A 141 26.03 -10.58 -14.03
C ALA A 141 27.31 -11.36 -13.67
N LEU A 142 27.29 -12.16 -12.60
CA LEU A 142 28.47 -12.90 -12.13
C LEU A 142 28.70 -14.23 -12.85
N THR A 143 27.62 -14.92 -13.26
CA THR A 143 27.71 -16.28 -13.80
C THR A 143 27.38 -16.37 -15.30
N GLY A 144 26.84 -15.31 -15.90
CA GLY A 144 26.30 -15.33 -17.27
C GLY A 144 25.07 -16.22 -17.46
N SER A 145 24.58 -16.86 -16.40
CA SER A 145 23.44 -17.79 -16.43
C SER A 145 22.14 -17.08 -16.07
N VAL A 146 21.07 -17.38 -16.80
CA VAL A 146 19.73 -16.84 -16.51
C VAL A 146 19.26 -17.35 -15.14
N PRO A 147 18.75 -16.48 -14.23
CA PRO A 147 18.34 -16.86 -12.88
C PRO A 147 16.96 -17.53 -12.87
N TRP A 148 16.88 -18.74 -13.46
CA TRP A 148 15.61 -19.47 -13.61
C TRP A 148 14.89 -19.74 -12.29
N TRP A 149 15.62 -20.00 -11.20
CA TRP A 149 15.02 -20.20 -9.88
C TRP A 149 14.31 -18.96 -9.35
N THR A 150 14.92 -17.79 -9.51
CA THR A 150 14.31 -16.51 -9.11
C THR A 150 13.07 -16.23 -9.96
N ILE A 151 13.16 -16.40 -11.28
CA ILE A 151 12.04 -16.21 -12.21
C ILE A 151 10.89 -17.18 -11.86
N GLY A 152 11.21 -18.46 -11.67
CA GLY A 152 10.25 -19.51 -11.32
C GLY A 152 9.57 -19.27 -9.97
N THR A 153 10.30 -18.79 -8.97
CA THR A 153 9.76 -18.46 -7.64
C THR A 153 8.83 -17.25 -7.69
N ILE A 154 9.23 -16.17 -8.36
CA ILE A 154 8.37 -14.99 -8.53
C ILE A 154 7.11 -15.36 -9.32
N GLY A 155 7.26 -16.13 -10.40
CA GLY A 155 6.15 -16.60 -11.22
C GLY A 155 5.18 -17.49 -10.45
N SER A 156 5.68 -18.49 -9.72
CA SER A 156 4.85 -19.42 -8.95
C SER A 156 4.10 -18.73 -7.82
N LEU A 157 4.76 -17.88 -7.02
CA LEU A 157 4.10 -17.12 -5.95
C LEU A 157 3.04 -16.16 -6.51
N THR A 158 3.31 -15.54 -7.66
CA THR A 158 2.34 -14.69 -8.35
C THR A 158 1.11 -15.49 -8.78
N LEU A 159 1.30 -16.64 -9.41
CA LEU A 159 0.21 -17.51 -9.85
C LEU A 159 -0.59 -18.05 -8.67
N ILE A 160 0.07 -18.49 -7.60
CA ILE A 160 -0.59 -18.94 -6.36
C ILE A 160 -1.44 -17.81 -5.78
N ARG A 161 -0.87 -16.60 -5.60
CA ARG A 161 -1.60 -15.44 -5.06
C ARG A 161 -2.82 -15.08 -5.92
N CYS A 162 -2.65 -15.00 -7.24
CA CYS A 162 -3.74 -14.66 -8.15
C CYS A 162 -4.78 -15.77 -8.23
N GLY A 163 -4.36 -17.04 -8.17
CA GLY A 163 -5.24 -18.20 -8.15
C GLY A 163 -6.08 -18.27 -6.87
N VAL A 164 -5.48 -18.05 -5.71
CA VAL A 164 -6.21 -17.95 -4.43
C VAL A 164 -7.21 -16.80 -4.47
N ALA A 165 -6.82 -15.63 -4.98
CA ALA A 165 -7.72 -14.49 -5.13
C ALA A 165 -8.89 -14.81 -6.09
N ALA A 166 -8.61 -15.41 -7.24
CA ALA A 166 -9.63 -15.81 -8.21
C ALA A 166 -10.61 -16.83 -7.64
N TYR A 167 -10.11 -17.82 -6.88
CA TYR A 167 -10.92 -18.82 -6.22
C TYR A 167 -11.81 -18.22 -5.12
N ARG A 168 -11.22 -17.41 -4.23
CA ARG A 168 -11.94 -16.79 -3.10
C ARG A 168 -12.99 -15.79 -3.56
N ALA A 169 -12.68 -14.99 -4.58
CA ALA A 169 -13.60 -14.01 -5.13
C ALA A 169 -14.56 -14.60 -6.19
N LYS A 170 -14.43 -15.89 -6.52
CA LYS A 170 -15.18 -16.61 -7.57
C LYS A 170 -15.16 -15.88 -8.93
N GLN A 171 -14.02 -15.29 -9.28
CA GLN A 171 -13.88 -14.43 -10.46
C GLN A 171 -12.53 -14.65 -11.13
N LEU A 172 -12.53 -15.19 -12.35
CA LEU A 172 -11.30 -15.50 -13.10
C LEU A 172 -10.49 -14.26 -13.51
N ARG A 173 -11.11 -13.07 -13.56
CA ARG A 173 -10.42 -11.80 -13.86
C ARG A 173 -9.22 -11.53 -12.95
N PHE A 174 -9.20 -12.11 -11.74
CA PHE A 174 -8.07 -11.93 -10.83
C PHE A 174 -6.78 -12.60 -11.33
N LEU A 175 -6.86 -13.59 -12.23
CA LEU A 175 -5.69 -14.18 -12.87
C LEU A 175 -4.95 -13.17 -13.76
N GLY A 176 -5.65 -12.17 -14.30
CA GLY A 176 -5.05 -11.08 -15.06
C GLY A 176 -4.11 -10.20 -14.22
N PHE A 177 -4.25 -10.19 -12.89
CA PHE A 177 -3.28 -9.51 -12.00
C PHE A 177 -1.91 -10.17 -11.99
N SER A 178 -1.74 -11.37 -12.57
CA SER A 178 -0.41 -11.97 -12.73
C SER A 178 0.52 -11.09 -13.60
N LEU A 179 -0.03 -10.41 -14.60
CA LEU A 179 0.70 -9.42 -15.42
C LEU A 179 1.08 -8.17 -14.62
N HIS A 180 0.37 -7.88 -13.53
CA HIS A 180 0.69 -6.76 -12.65
C HIS A 180 2.04 -6.98 -11.92
N THR A 181 2.52 -8.21 -11.79
CA THR A 181 3.88 -8.45 -11.26
C THR A 181 4.95 -7.85 -12.17
N LEU A 182 4.77 -7.90 -13.49
CA LEU A 182 5.70 -7.26 -14.43
C LEU A 182 5.69 -5.73 -14.26
N VAL A 183 4.51 -5.14 -14.11
CA VAL A 183 4.36 -3.70 -13.79
C VAL A 183 5.06 -3.37 -12.48
N ASN A 184 4.94 -4.22 -11.46
CA ASN A 184 5.65 -4.02 -10.19
C ASN A 184 7.16 -4.06 -10.37
N VAL A 185 7.69 -5.08 -11.05
CA VAL A 185 9.13 -5.26 -11.24
C VAL A 185 9.75 -4.14 -12.06
N PHE A 186 9.16 -3.81 -13.22
CA PHE A 186 9.78 -2.88 -14.17
C PHE A 186 9.43 -1.40 -13.94
N LEU A 187 8.27 -1.10 -13.36
CA LEU A 187 7.81 0.28 -13.19
C LEU A 187 7.74 0.70 -11.72
N LEU A 188 7.05 -0.07 -10.87
CA LEU A 188 6.76 0.38 -9.51
C LEU A 188 7.95 0.23 -8.54
N LEU A 189 8.80 -0.79 -8.71
CA LEU A 189 9.99 -0.95 -7.88
C LEU A 189 10.97 0.22 -8.04
N PRO A 190 11.35 0.65 -9.27
CA PRO A 190 12.14 1.86 -9.46
C PRO A 190 11.50 3.11 -8.85
N VAL A 191 10.18 3.28 -9.04
CA VAL A 191 9.44 4.41 -8.47
C VAL A 191 9.48 4.39 -6.95
N LYS A 192 9.30 3.23 -6.32
CA LYS A 192 9.37 3.07 -4.85
C LYS A 192 10.78 3.31 -4.32
N ALA A 193 11.82 2.83 -5.02
CA ALA A 193 13.21 3.11 -4.66
C ALA A 193 13.49 4.62 -4.73
N TYR A 194 13.10 5.27 -5.82
CA TYR A 194 13.22 6.72 -5.98
C TYR A 194 12.43 7.49 -4.90
N ALA A 195 11.22 7.02 -4.56
CA ALA A 195 10.40 7.60 -3.50
C ALA A 195 11.11 7.56 -2.14
N LEU A 196 11.75 6.45 -1.78
CA LEU A 196 12.53 6.31 -0.54
C LEU A 196 13.72 7.28 -0.51
N CYS A 197 14.47 7.39 -1.60
CA CYS A 197 15.62 8.30 -1.69
C CYS A 197 15.22 9.79 -1.66
N THR A 198 14.00 10.11 -2.09
CA THR A 198 13.47 11.49 -2.15
C THR A 198 12.41 11.78 -1.09
N LEU A 199 12.40 10.99 -0.02
CA LEU A 199 11.44 11.13 1.06
C LEU A 199 11.82 12.34 1.93
N SER A 200 11.15 13.46 1.69
CA SER A 200 11.30 14.73 2.41
C SER A 200 10.18 14.97 3.39
#